data_AF-A0A564G1K5-F1
#
_entry.id   AF-A0A564G1K5-F1
#
_cell.length_a   1.000
_cell.length_b   1.000
_cell.length_c   1.000
_cell.angle_alpha   90.00
_cell.angle_beta   90.00
_cell.angle_gamma   90.00
#
_symmetry.space_group_name_H-M   'P 1'
#
loop_
_entity.id
_entity.type
_entity.pdbx_description
1 polymer ?
#
loop_
_entity_poly.entity_id
_entity_poly.type
_entity_poly.pdbx_seq_one_letter_code
_entity_poly.pdbx_strand_id
1 'polypeptide(L)'
;MQLAQPIRMIGRLGLEGRAGAIVQAEQAVDTFLAAFPGDEQPLALDILLRDAARLRDREPGLDAFLTEVEHYIDLLFRDMTRAEA
;
A
#
# COMPACT_ATOMS: atom_id res chain seq x y z
N MET A 1 -17.90 2.97 2.74
CA MET A 1 -17.04 1.95 2.11
C MET A 1 -16.06 1.42 3.13
N GLN A 2 -15.86 0.11 3.17
CA GLN A 2 -14.89 -0.56 4.04
C GLN A 2 -13.50 -0.49 3.37
N LEU A 3 -12.44 -0.19 4.13
CA LEU A 3 -11.07 -0.18 3.61
C LEU A 3 -10.71 -1.57 3.09
N ALA A 4 -9.91 -1.67 2.02
CA ALA A 4 -9.39 -2.95 1.54
C ALA A 4 -8.65 -3.71 2.66
N GLN A 5 -8.69 -5.05 2.62
CA GLN A 5 -8.02 -5.89 3.62
C GLN A 5 -6.52 -5.53 3.84
N PRO A 6 -5.71 -5.27 2.79
CA PRO A 6 -4.29 -4.93 2.95
C PRO A 6 -4.12 -3.63 3.75
N ILE A 7 -4.94 -2.61 3.49
CA ILE A 7 -4.85 -1.32 4.18
C ILE A 7 -5.19 -1.43 5.65
N ARG A 8 -6.14 -2.31 6.02
CA ARG A 8 -6.41 -2.57 7.45
C ARG A 8 -5.22 -3.24 8.14
N MET A 9 -4.51 -4.13 7.44
CA MET A 9 -3.30 -4.76 7.96
C MET A 9 -2.14 -3.76 8.08
N ILE A 10 -1.93 -2.93 7.05
CA ILE A 10 -0.95 -1.84 7.04
C ILE A 10 -1.21 -0.88 8.22
N GLY A 11 -2.44 -0.45 8.42
CA GLY A 11 -2.80 0.41 9.56
C GLY A 11 -2.48 -0.23 10.92
N ARG A 12 -2.76 -1.52 11.07
CA ARG A 12 -2.39 -2.26 12.29
C ARG A 12 -0.88 -2.33 12.50
N LEU A 13 -0.11 -2.60 11.45
CA LEU A 13 1.35 -2.67 11.51
C LEU A 13 1.96 -1.32 11.92
N GLY A 14 1.44 -0.22 11.35
CA GLY A 14 1.86 1.13 11.71
C GLY A 14 1.58 1.47 13.18
N LEU A 15 0.40 1.08 13.69
CA LEU A 15 0.04 1.30 15.10
C LEU A 15 0.84 0.44 16.08
N GLU A 16 1.26 -0.77 15.68
CA GLU A 16 2.10 -1.64 16.52
C GLU A 16 3.53 -1.10 16.68
N GLY A 17 4.00 -0.22 15.79
CA GLY A 17 5.27 0.51 15.93
C GLY A 17 6.52 -0.37 16.01
N ARG A 18 6.45 -1.61 15.52
CA ARG A 18 7.53 -2.60 15.61
C ARG A 18 8.58 -2.38 14.53
N ALA A 19 9.84 -2.67 14.86
CA ALA A 19 10.90 -2.79 13.86
C ALA A 19 10.51 -3.82 12.78
N GLY A 20 10.62 -3.43 11.51
CA GLY A 20 10.21 -4.27 10.38
C GLY A 20 8.76 -4.14 9.94
N ALA A 21 7.95 -3.27 10.58
CA ALA A 21 6.57 -3.01 10.17
C ALA A 21 6.46 -2.54 8.70
N ILE A 22 7.44 -1.77 8.22
CA ILE A 22 7.46 -1.30 6.82
C ILE A 22 7.65 -2.45 5.84
N VAL A 23 8.59 -3.36 6.09
CA VAL A 23 8.84 -4.54 5.25
C VAL A 23 7.61 -5.45 5.20
N GLN A 24 6.88 -5.57 6.31
CA GLN A 24 5.63 -6.34 6.35
C GLN A 24 4.50 -5.64 5.59
N ALA A 25 4.48 -4.31 5.57
CA ALA A 25 3.53 -3.54 4.77
C ALA A 25 3.82 -3.67 3.28
N GLU A 26 5.09 -3.62 2.87
CA GLU A 26 5.53 -3.88 1.48
C GLU A 26 5.10 -5.28 1.04
N GLN A 27 5.39 -6.31 1.86
CA GLN A 27 4.97 -7.69 1.56
C GLN A 27 3.44 -7.84 1.47
N ALA A 28 2.69 -7.05 2.23
CA ALA A 28 1.22 -7.02 2.14
C ALA A 28 0.74 -6.45 0.80
N VAL A 29 1.40 -5.40 0.30
CA VAL A 29 1.14 -4.80 -1.02
C VAL A 29 1.46 -5.83 -2.11
N ASP A 30 2.63 -6.47 -2.06
CA ASP A 30 3.03 -7.51 -3.03
C ASP A 30 2.02 -8.66 -3.07
N THR A 31 1.64 -9.16 -1.89
CA THR A 31 0.68 -10.26 -1.78
C THR A 31 -0.69 -9.88 -2.34
N PHE A 32 -1.10 -8.62 -2.15
CA PHE A 32 -2.33 -8.12 -2.73
C PHE A 32 -2.24 -8.05 -4.25
N LEU A 33 -1.15 -7.52 -4.81
CA LEU A 33 -0.97 -7.41 -6.26
C LEU A 33 -0.85 -8.75 -6.95
N ALA A 34 -0.25 -9.75 -6.31
CA ALA A 34 -0.16 -11.10 -6.84
C ALA A 34 -1.53 -11.76 -7.10
N ALA A 35 -2.61 -11.22 -6.50
CA ALA A 35 -3.98 -11.67 -6.77
C ALA A 35 -4.58 -11.10 -8.06
N PHE A 36 -3.93 -10.11 -8.69
CA PHE A 36 -4.42 -9.44 -9.89
C PHE A 36 -3.56 -9.78 -11.12
N PRO A 37 -4.18 -9.94 -12.31
CA PRO A 37 -3.49 -9.93 -13.60
C PRO A 37 -2.64 -8.67 -13.77
N GLY A 38 -1.52 -8.76 -14.50
CA GLY A 38 -0.56 -7.65 -14.64
C GLY A 38 -1.18 -6.35 -15.19
N ASP A 39 -2.14 -6.45 -16.11
CA ASP A 39 -2.90 -5.33 -16.68
C ASP A 39 -3.91 -4.70 -15.71
N GLU A 40 -4.32 -5.43 -14.67
CA GLU A 40 -5.21 -4.94 -13.61
C GLU A 40 -4.46 -4.40 -12.38
N GLN A 41 -3.16 -4.73 -12.23
CA GLN A 41 -2.36 -4.31 -11.08
C GLN A 41 -2.23 -2.78 -10.93
N PRO A 42 -2.14 -1.96 -12.00
CA PRO A 42 -2.18 -0.50 -11.87
C PRO A 42 -3.47 0.00 -11.19
N LEU A 43 -4.63 -0.56 -11.56
CA LEU A 43 -5.90 -0.21 -10.93
C LEU A 43 -5.94 -0.65 -9.45
N ALA A 44 -5.37 -1.82 -9.16
CA ALA A 44 -5.28 -2.34 -7.79
C ALA A 44 -4.43 -1.42 -6.89
N LEU A 45 -3.29 -0.91 -7.39
CA LEU A 45 -2.45 0.07 -6.69
C LEU A 45 -3.18 1.40 -6.47
N ASP A 46 -3.91 1.90 -7.46
CA ASP A 46 -4.75 3.12 -7.32
C ASP A 46 -5.79 2.99 -6.19
N ILE A 47 -6.39 1.82 -6.06
CA ILE A 47 -7.34 1.52 -4.97
C ILE A 47 -6.62 1.56 -3.62
N LEU A 48 -5.43 0.97 -3.53
CA LEU A 48 -4.62 1.01 -2.30
C LEU A 48 -4.26 2.44 -1.90
N LEU A 49 -3.82 3.30 -2.83
CA LEU A 49 -3.50 4.70 -2.54
C LEU A 49 -4.71 5.47 -2.02
N ARG A 50 -5.90 5.27 -2.62
CA ARG A 50 -7.14 5.90 -2.16
C ARG A 50 -7.52 5.46 -0.75
N ASP A 51 -7.35 4.18 -0.45
CA ASP A 51 -7.64 3.66 0.89
C ASP A 51 -6.56 4.04 1.92
N ALA A 52 -5.30 4.20 1.52
CA ALA A 52 -4.23 4.76 2.36
C ALA A 52 -4.52 6.22 2.73
N ALA A 53 -4.93 7.05 1.77
CA ALA A 53 -5.37 8.43 2.03
C ALA A 53 -6.53 8.48 3.04
N ARG A 54 -7.53 7.60 2.89
CA ARG A 54 -8.63 7.47 3.86
C ARG A 54 -8.18 7.00 5.24
N LEU A 55 -7.15 6.18 5.31
CA LEU A 55 -6.56 5.75 6.58
C LEU A 55 -5.79 6.91 7.24
N ARG A 56 -5.03 7.69 6.47
CA ARG A 56 -4.35 8.91 6.93
C ARG A 56 -5.33 9.91 7.54
N ASP A 57 -6.48 10.12 6.89
CA ASP A 57 -7.53 11.02 7.42
C ASP A 57 -8.09 10.55 8.78
N ARG A 58 -8.10 9.23 9.03
CA ARG A 58 -8.62 8.64 10.27
C ARG A 58 -7.56 8.56 11.37
N GLU A 59 -6.32 8.30 10.98
CA GLU A 59 -5.20 8.05 11.89
C GLU A 59 -4.00 8.92 11.49
N PRO A 60 -4.02 10.23 11.77
CA PRO A 60 -2.93 11.14 11.39
C PRO A 60 -1.58 10.76 12.00
N GLY A 61 -1.56 10.01 13.11
CA GLY A 61 -0.34 9.48 13.72
C GLY A 61 0.41 8.47 12.86
N LEU A 62 -0.21 7.95 11.80
CA LEU A 62 0.41 7.03 10.84
C LEU A 62 1.03 7.75 9.63
N ASP A 63 0.98 9.08 9.56
CA ASP A 63 1.35 9.84 8.36
C ASP A 63 2.72 9.44 7.79
N ALA A 64 3.77 9.49 8.61
CA ALA A 64 5.12 9.11 8.20
C ALA A 64 5.20 7.64 7.74
N PHE A 65 4.49 6.73 8.40
CA PHE A 65 4.46 5.32 8.02
C PHE A 65 3.75 5.12 6.67
N LEU A 66 2.62 5.81 6.46
CA LEU A 66 1.88 5.75 5.21
C LEU A 66 2.64 6.40 4.06
N THR A 67 3.43 7.45 4.31
CA THR A 67 4.31 8.05 3.30
C THR A 67 5.33 7.03 2.76
N GLU A 68 5.93 6.20 3.61
CA GLU A 68 6.86 5.16 3.15
C GLU A 68 6.14 4.07 2.33
N VAL A 69 4.93 3.67 2.74
CA VAL A 69 4.12 2.71 1.99
C VAL A 69 3.69 3.27 0.63
N GLU A 70 3.29 4.54 0.57
CA GLU A 70 2.96 5.23 -0.67
C GLU A 70 4.17 5.34 -1.61
N HIS A 71 5.36 5.63 -1.05
CA HIS A 71 6.59 5.65 -1.83
C HIS A 71 6.88 4.29 -2.47
N TYR A 72 6.69 3.20 -1.72
CA TYR A 72 6.84 1.86 -2.26
C TYR A 72 5.84 1.55 -3.38
N ILE A 73 4.57 1.93 -3.22
CA ILE A 73 3.55 1.80 -4.27
C ILE A 73 3.94 2.59 -5.53
N ASP A 74 4.47 3.81 -5.38
CA ASP A 74 4.93 4.63 -6.50
C ASP A 74 6.10 3.96 -7.26
N LEU A 75 7.00 3.26 -6.57
CA LEU A 75 8.07 2.50 -7.20
C LEU A 75 7.50 1.35 -8.05
N LEU A 76 6.52 0.62 -7.53
CA LEU A 76 5.86 -0.48 -8.27
C LEU A 76 5.20 0.04 -9.56
N PHE A 77 4.48 1.17 -9.49
CA PHE A 77 3.90 1.81 -10.66
C PHE A 77 4.96 2.19 -11.72
N ARG A 78 6.11 2.71 -11.28
CA ARG A 78 7.20 3.09 -12.19
C ARG A 78 7.84 1.87 -12.85
N ASP A 79 7.97 0.78 -12.12
CA ASP A 79 8.53 -0.46 -12.66
C ASP A 79 7.60 -1.11 -13.68
N MET A 80 6.29 -1.08 -13.43
CA MET A 80 5.26 -1.52 -14.39
C MET A 80 5.30 -0.72 -15.69
N THR A 81 5.26 0.61 -15.58
CA THR A 81 5.28 1.51 -16.74
C THR A 81 6.58 1.43 -17.53
N ARG A 82 7.70 1.06 -16.88
CA ARG A 82 8.98 0.79 -17.56
C ARG A 82 8.98 -0.56 -18.27
N ALA A 83 8.32 -1.59 -17.74
CA ALA A 83 8.26 -2.92 -18.35
C ALA A 83 7.40 -2.95 -19.63
N GLU A 84 6.50 -1.99 -19.80
CA GLU A 84 5.64 -1.84 -20.99
C GLU A 84 6.27 -1.01 -22.14
N ALA A 85 7.42 -0.38 -21.91
CA ALA A 85 8.11 0.51 -22.86
C ALA A 85 9.24 -0.18 -23.65
#